data_AF-A0A958IN56-F1
#
_entry.id   AF-A0A958IN56-F1
#
_cell.length_a   1.000
_cell.length_b   1.000
_cell.length_c   1.000
_cell.angle_alpha   90.00
_cell.angle_beta   90.00
_cell.angle_gamma   90.00
#
_symmetry.space_group_name_H-M   'P 1'
#
loop_
_entity.id
_entity.type
_entity.pdbx_description
1 polymer ?
#
loop_
_entity_poly.entity_id
_entity_poly.type
_entity_poly.pdbx_seq_one_letter_code
_entity_poly.pdbx_strand_id
1 'polypeptide(L)'
;MNEQTLAIAALKLAENDADFAGIIERHGTPPLWAREPGFATLVHIILEQQVSLASAKAAFDKLSATAAPLKPETVLPLDDATMKAAGVSR
;
A
#
# COMPACT_ATOMS: atom_id res chain seq x y z
N MET A 1 -9.37 6.98 10.90
CA MET A 1 -8.05 7.07 11.56
C MET A 1 -7.33 8.28 10.99
N ASN A 2 -6.73 9.10 11.85
CA ASN A 2 -5.90 10.25 11.48
C ASN A 2 -4.57 10.21 12.28
N GLU A 3 -3.64 11.12 11.98
CA GLU A 3 -2.32 11.19 12.62
C GLU A 3 -2.40 11.26 14.16
N GLN A 4 -3.31 12.08 14.69
CA GLN A 4 -3.50 12.24 16.13
C GLN A 4 -3.97 10.93 16.78
N THR A 5 -4.97 10.27 16.20
CA THR A 5 -5.47 8.98 16.71
C THR A 5 -4.42 7.87 16.61
N LEU A 6 -3.56 7.89 15.58
CA LEU A 6 -2.45 6.96 15.43
C LEU A 6 -1.38 7.18 16.52
N ALA A 7 -0.98 8.44 16.75
CA ALA A 7 0.00 8.77 17.78
C ALA A 7 -0.50 8.36 19.18
N ILE A 8 -1.77 8.63 19.51
CA ILE A 8 -2.37 8.21 20.79
C ILE A 8 -2.35 6.68 20.93
N ALA A 9 -2.69 5.94 19.88
CA ALA A 9 -2.67 4.48 19.93
C ALA A 9 -1.25 3.92 20.07
N ALA A 10 -0.27 4.51 19.37
CA ALA A 10 1.14 4.11 19.46
C ALA A 10 1.70 4.33 20.87
N LEU A 11 1.42 5.48 21.50
CA LEU A 11 1.83 5.74 22.88
C LEU A 11 1.17 4.78 23.88
N LYS A 12 -0.11 4.46 23.71
CA LYS A 12 -0.80 3.46 24.53
C LYS A 12 -0.17 2.07 24.42
N LEU A 13 0.34 1.68 23.24
CA LEU A 13 1.07 0.42 23.09
C LEU A 13 2.41 0.47 23.82
N ALA A 14 3.15 1.57 23.71
CA ALA A 14 4.42 1.77 24.42
C ALA A 14 4.28 1.79 25.95
N GLU A 15 3.16 2.28 26.49
CA GLU A 15 2.87 2.20 27.93
C GLU A 15 2.76 0.76 28.43
N ASN A 16 2.39 -0.18 27.57
CA ASN A 16 2.13 -1.59 27.93
C ASN A 16 3.24 -2.57 27.48
N ASP A 17 4.21 -2.11 26.68
CA ASP A 17 5.23 -2.96 26.09
C ASP A 17 6.56 -2.20 25.92
N ALA A 18 7.62 -2.72 26.55
CA ALA A 18 8.95 -2.12 26.56
C ALA A 18 9.61 -2.12 25.17
N ASP A 19 9.30 -3.09 24.30
CA ASP A 19 9.84 -3.13 22.94
C ASP A 19 9.23 -1.98 22.11
N PHE A 20 7.93 -1.74 22.23
CA PHE A 20 7.28 -0.60 21.58
C PHE A 20 7.77 0.74 22.14
N ALA A 21 7.97 0.86 23.46
CA ALA A 21 8.56 2.06 24.05
C ALA A 21 9.96 2.36 23.48
N GLY A 22 10.83 1.35 23.41
CA GLY A 22 12.17 1.50 22.85
C GLY A 22 12.19 1.79 21.35
N ILE A 23 11.17 1.37 20.59
CA ILE A 23 11.02 1.75 19.17
C ILE A 23 10.63 3.22 19.06
N ILE A 24 9.63 3.69 19.83
CA ILE A 24 9.17 5.09 19.79
C ILE A 24 10.28 6.04 20.25
N GLU A 25 11.05 5.69 21.28
CA GLU A 25 12.17 6.52 21.74
C GLU A 25 13.22 6.73 20.63
N ARG A 26 13.51 5.69 19.84
CA ARG A 26 14.53 5.73 18.78
C ARG A 26 14.04 6.35 17.47
N HIS A 27 12.76 6.19 17.14
CA HIS A 27 12.23 6.48 15.80
C HIS A 27 11.03 7.44 15.78
N GLY A 28 10.47 7.78 16.94
CA GLY A 28 9.23 8.54 17.07
C GLY A 28 7.98 7.71 16.74
N THR A 29 6.82 8.36 16.74
CA THR A 29 5.58 7.72 16.31
C THR A 29 5.58 7.49 14.80
N PRO A 30 5.08 6.34 14.30
CA PRO A 30 5.05 6.08 12.87
C PRO A 30 4.15 7.10 12.16
N PRO A 31 4.50 7.50 10.93
CA PRO A 31 3.63 8.34 10.11
C PRO A 31 2.38 7.57 9.67
N LEU A 32 1.30 8.29 9.38
CA LEU A 32 0.09 7.69 8.81
C LEU A 32 0.27 7.46 7.30
N TRP A 33 0.44 6.21 6.87
CA TRP A 33 0.46 5.84 5.45
C TRP A 33 -0.96 5.67 4.89
N ALA A 34 -1.75 6.75 4.92
CA ALA A 34 -3.10 6.73 4.36
C ALA A 34 -3.06 6.64 2.82
N ARG A 35 -4.02 5.90 2.26
CA ARG A 35 -4.30 5.83 0.83
C ARG A 35 -5.80 6.01 0.63
N GLU A 36 -6.20 6.68 -0.45
CA GLU A 36 -7.61 6.87 -0.79
C GLU A 36 -8.30 5.51 -0.99
N PRO A 37 -9.37 5.18 -0.25
CA PRO A 37 -10.08 3.92 -0.43
C PRO A 37 -10.68 3.78 -1.83
N GLY A 38 -10.55 2.59 -2.43
CA GLY A 38 -11.16 2.31 -3.74
C GLY A 38 -10.44 1.21 -4.50
N PHE A 39 -10.87 1.00 -5.75
CA PHE A 39 -10.33 -0.07 -6.62
C PHE A 39 -8.83 0.07 -6.85
N ALA A 40 -8.33 1.27 -7.15
CA ALA A 40 -6.90 1.50 -7.36
C ALA A 40 -6.07 1.10 -6.13
N THR A 41 -6.50 1.47 -4.92
CA THR A 41 -5.82 1.07 -3.69
C THR A 41 -5.88 -0.43 -3.44
N LEU A 42 -7.01 -1.09 -3.76
CA LEU A 42 -7.10 -2.55 -3.70
C LEU A 42 -6.10 -3.22 -4.65
N VAL A 43 -6.01 -2.74 -5.89
CA VAL A 43 -5.02 -3.22 -6.87
C VAL A 43 -3.60 -2.99 -6.36
N HIS A 44 -3.30 -1.82 -5.81
CA HIS A 44 -1.99 -1.53 -5.21
C HIS A 44 -1.65 -2.52 -4.08
N ILE A 45 -2.60 -2.81 -3.18
CA ILE A 45 -2.41 -3.79 -2.10
C ILE A 45 -2.11 -5.19 -2.66
N ILE A 46 -2.82 -5.62 -3.71
CA ILE A 46 -2.58 -6.92 -4.34
C ILE A 46 -1.17 -6.97 -4.96
N LEU A 47 -0.76 -5.91 -5.66
CA LEU A 47 0.57 -5.84 -6.28
C LEU A 47 1.73 -5.74 -5.28
N GLU A 48 1.47 -5.34 -4.04
CA GLU A 48 2.47 -5.31 -2.95
C GLU A 48 2.70 -6.70 -2.31
N GLN A 49 1.91 -7.71 -2.66
CA GLN A 49 2.03 -9.04 -2.07
C GLN A 49 3.31 -9.76 -2.51
N GLN A 50 4.09 -10.23 -1.54
CA GLN A 50 5.28 -11.08 -1.73
C GLN A 50 6.36 -10.50 -2.65
N VAL A 51 6.43 -9.18 -2.80
CA VAL A 51 7.43 -8.48 -3.62
C VAL A 51 7.99 -7.25 -2.91
N SER A 52 9.04 -6.66 -3.47
CA SER A 52 9.57 -5.39 -2.96
C SER A 52 8.60 -4.23 -3.26
N LEU A 53 8.59 -3.19 -2.41
CA LEU A 53 7.81 -1.97 -2.65
C LEU A 53 8.15 -1.31 -3.99
N ALA A 54 9.42 -1.36 -4.41
CA ALA A 54 9.86 -0.83 -5.70
C ALA A 54 9.26 -1.62 -6.87
N SER A 55 9.20 -2.94 -6.77
CA SER A 55 8.59 -3.82 -7.77
C SER A 55 7.08 -3.59 -7.86
N ALA A 56 6.40 -3.55 -6.71
CA ALA A 56 4.96 -3.28 -6.63
C ALA A 56 4.60 -1.93 -7.25
N LYS A 57 5.36 -0.88 -6.90
CA LYS A 57 5.19 0.46 -7.47
C LYS A 57 5.38 0.45 -8.99
N ALA A 58 6.43 -0.20 -9.49
CA ALA A 58 6.68 -0.27 -10.94
C ALA A 58 5.55 -0.99 -11.69
N ALA A 59 4.97 -2.05 -11.11
CA ALA A 59 3.82 -2.73 -11.69
C ALA A 59 2.56 -1.85 -11.65
N PHE A 60 2.30 -1.20 -10.52
CA PHE A 60 1.17 -0.30 -10.34
C PHE A 60 1.21 0.89 -11.31
N ASP A 61 2.38 1.53 -11.49
CA ASP A 61 2.57 2.65 -12.41
C ASP A 61 2.28 2.22 -13.86
N LYS A 62 2.79 1.05 -14.29
CA LYS A 62 2.56 0.52 -15.65
C LYS A 62 1.10 0.15 -15.89
N LEU A 63 0.47 -0.52 -14.92
CA LEU A 63 -0.94 -0.89 -15.02
C LEU A 63 -1.83 0.35 -15.05
N SER A 64 -1.53 1.36 -14.22
CA SER A 64 -2.23 2.65 -14.22
C SER A 64 -2.09 3.39 -15.54
N ALA A 65 -0.93 3.32 -16.20
CA ALA A 65 -0.73 3.90 -17.53
C ALA A 65 -1.48 3.15 -18.63
N THR A 66 -1.66 1.83 -18.47
CA THR A 66 -2.34 0.97 -19.45
C THR A 66 -3.87 1.07 -19.33
N ALA A 67 -4.38 1.17 -18.11
CA ALA A 67 -5.81 1.23 -17.79
C ALA A 67 -6.14 2.55 -17.07
N ALA A 68 -5.98 3.69 -17.74
CA ALA A 68 -6.29 5.00 -17.17
C ALA A 68 -7.74 5.41 -17.45
N PRO A 69 -8.57 5.77 -16.44
CA PRO A 69 -8.30 5.71 -15.00
C PRO A 69 -8.36 4.27 -14.47
N LEU A 70 -7.55 3.91 -13.47
CA LEU A 70 -7.48 2.56 -12.94
C LEU A 70 -8.78 2.14 -12.23
N LYS A 71 -9.69 1.54 -13.01
CA LYS A 71 -11.04 1.12 -12.62
C LYS A 71 -11.34 -0.30 -13.10
N PRO A 72 -12.31 -1.00 -12.49
CA PRO A 72 -12.72 -2.33 -12.93
C PRO A 72 -12.99 -2.39 -14.45
N GLU A 73 -13.76 -1.42 -14.97
CA GLU A 73 -14.16 -1.40 -16.39
C GLU A 73 -12.98 -1.27 -17.36
N THR A 74 -11.92 -0.59 -16.95
CA THR A 74 -10.70 -0.38 -17.75
C THR A 74 -9.70 -1.53 -17.64
N VAL A 75 -9.77 -2.32 -16.56
CA VAL A 75 -8.90 -3.49 -16.34
C VAL A 75 -9.53 -4.75 -16.92
N LEU A 76 -10.85 -4.90 -16.85
CA LEU A 76 -11.58 -6.07 -17.33
C LEU A 76 -11.27 -6.51 -18.77
N PRO A 77 -11.08 -5.61 -19.76
CA PRO A 77 -10.80 -6.03 -21.13
C PRO A 77 -9.31 -6.36 -21.39
N LEU A 78 -8.41 -6.19 -20.40
CA LEU A 78 -6.99 -6.48 -20.57
C LEU A 78 -6.76 -8.00 -20.64
N ASP A 79 -5.98 -8.44 -21.62
CA ASP A 79 -5.58 -9.83 -21.74
C ASP A 79 -4.38 -10.17 -20.83
N ASP A 80 -4.14 -11.46 -20.63
CA ASP A 80 -3.03 -11.97 -19.80
C ASP A 80 -1.66 -11.42 -20.27
N ALA A 81 -1.47 -11.22 -21.57
CA ALA A 81 -0.23 -10.70 -22.13
C ALA A 81 0.01 -9.25 -21.70
N THR A 82 -1.02 -8.41 -21.77
CA THR A 82 -0.99 -7.01 -21.35
C THR A 82 -0.80 -6.90 -19.84
N MET A 83 -1.52 -7.72 -19.06
CA MET A 83 -1.38 -7.78 -17.60
C MET A 83 0.04 -8.17 -17.19
N LYS A 84 0.62 -9.18 -17.84
CA LYS A 84 2.00 -9.61 -17.60
C LYS A 84 3.02 -8.53 -18.01
N ALA A 85 2.80 -7.84 -19.12
CA ALA A 85 3.66 -6.73 -19.55
C ALA A 85 3.64 -5.55 -18.56
N ALA A 86 2.50 -5.33 -17.90
CA ALA A 86 2.35 -4.38 -16.80
C ALA A 86 3.02 -4.86 -15.49
N GLY A 87 3.53 -6.10 -15.42
CA GLY A 87 4.21 -6.64 -14.25
C GLY A 87 3.30 -7.36 -13.26
N VAL A 88 2.05 -7.68 -13.66
CA VAL A 88 1.14 -8.49 -12.84
C VAL A 88 1.52 -9.97 -12.96
N SER A 89 1.69 -10.63 -11.81
CA SER A 89 1.92 -12.07 -11.75
C SER A 89 0.63 -12.86 -12.00
N ARG A 90 0.77 -14.15 -12.31
CA ARG A 90 -0.36 -15.07 -12.50
C ARG A 90 -0.90 -15.60 -11.18
#